data_AF-A0A9X4QST7-F1
#
_entry.id   AF-A0A9X4QST7-F1
#
_cell.length_a   1.000
_cell.length_b   1.000
_cell.length_c   1.000
_cell.angle_alpha   90.00
_cell.angle_beta   90.00
_cell.angle_gamma   90.00
#
_symmetry.space_group_name_H-M   'P 1'
#
loop_
_entity.id
_entity.type
_entity.pdbx_description
1 polymer ?
#
loop_
_entity_poly.entity_id
_entity_poly.type
_entity_poly.pdbx_seq_one_letter_code
_entity_poly.pdbx_strand_id
1 'polypeptide(L)'
;MLRGEAFQYESLDNRLSVYYEGELIHHQRQLIRPALQRMATQGAWGDYSHLGSFVVFSDRVTPGLLEIVRKALEELPFAQEQLIAGAALTWRHGLSVSASASAAWVLQQTLWDVWAAVRQTLLGLRPSQASRIG
;
A
#
# COMPACT_ATOMS: atom_id res chain seq x y z
N MET A 1 -18.34 19.52 -6.05
CA MET A 1 -18.35 18.45 -7.08
C MET A 1 -16.91 18.21 -7.53
N LEU A 2 -16.38 17.00 -7.33
CA LEU A 2 -15.17 16.56 -8.03
C LEU A 2 -15.52 16.45 -9.52
N ARG A 3 -14.66 16.95 -10.43
CA ARG A 3 -14.96 17.09 -11.86
C ARG A 3 -15.01 15.77 -12.66
N GLY A 4 -15.00 14.62 -11.98
CA GLY A 4 -14.88 13.30 -12.63
C GLY A 4 -13.54 13.08 -13.34
N GLU A 5 -12.56 13.95 -13.10
CA GLU A 5 -11.23 13.86 -13.69
C GLU A 5 -10.48 12.67 -13.09
N ALA A 6 -10.39 11.57 -13.84
CA ALA A 6 -9.56 10.42 -13.53
C ALA A 6 -8.49 10.28 -14.61
N PHE A 7 -7.22 10.15 -14.20
CA PHE A 7 -6.08 9.94 -15.10
C PHE A 7 -5.88 11.03 -16.18
N GLN A 8 -6.26 12.27 -15.88
CA GLN A 8 -6.08 13.45 -16.75
C GLN A 8 -4.70 14.11 -16.54
N TYR A 9 -3.63 13.32 -16.54
CA TYR A 9 -2.25 13.80 -16.39
C TYR A 9 -1.34 13.13 -17.43
N GLU A 10 -0.23 13.78 -17.75
CA GLU A 10 0.71 13.29 -18.78
C GLU A 10 1.40 12.00 -18.34
N SER A 11 2.07 12.04 -17.18
CA SER A 11 2.75 10.86 -16.64
C SER A 11 3.02 10.97 -15.13
N LEU A 12 3.22 9.81 -14.51
CA LEU A 12 3.78 9.62 -13.18
C LEU A 12 4.92 8.60 -13.29
N ASP A 13 6.13 8.92 -12.81
CA ASP A 13 7.23 7.94 -12.67
C ASP A 13 7.77 8.05 -11.24
N ASN A 14 7.25 7.21 -10.35
CA ASN A 14 7.71 7.13 -8.96
C ASN A 14 8.66 5.94 -8.80
N ARG A 15 9.79 6.15 -8.10
CA ARG A 15 10.82 5.13 -7.90
C ARG A 15 11.26 5.11 -6.44
N LEU A 16 11.29 3.91 -5.86
CA LEU A 16 11.84 3.65 -4.53
C LEU A 16 12.89 2.55 -4.65
N SER A 17 14.08 2.83 -4.14
CA SER A 17 15.14 1.83 -3.99
C SER A 17 15.60 1.83 -2.53
N VAL A 18 15.69 0.64 -1.93
CA VAL A 18 16.14 0.46 -0.55
C VAL A 18 17.38 -0.42 -0.55
N TYR A 19 18.42 0.06 0.11
CA TYR A 19 19.70 -0.61 0.22
C TYR A 19 19.98 -0.96 1.68
N TYR A 20 20.59 -2.12 1.91
CA TYR A 20 21.08 -2.55 3.22
C TYR A 20 22.49 -3.08 3.06
N GLU A 21 23.45 -2.53 3.81
CA GLU A 21 24.89 -2.86 3.70
C GLU A 21 25.45 -2.75 2.27
N GLY A 22 24.93 -1.81 1.48
CA GLY A 22 25.33 -1.59 0.08
C GLY A 22 24.61 -2.48 -0.94
N GLU A 23 23.78 -3.42 -0.50
CA GLU A 23 23.04 -4.34 -1.35
C GLU A 23 21.59 -3.86 -1.59
N LEU A 24 21.09 -3.97 -2.82
CA LEU A 24 19.72 -3.58 -3.17
C LEU A 24 18.70 -4.61 -2.64
N ILE A 25 17.99 -4.28 -1.57
CA ILE A 25 17.01 -5.17 -0.93
C ILE A 25 15.56 -4.96 -1.38
N HIS A 26 15.28 -3.83 -2.05
CA HIS A 26 13.96 -3.60 -2.64
C HIS A 26 14.04 -2.55 -3.74
N HIS A 27 13.29 -2.77 -4.81
CA HIS A 27 13.08 -1.79 -5.86
C HIS A 27 11.62 -1.79 -6.28
N GLN A 28 11.01 -0.62 -6.30
CA GLN A 28 9.66 -0.38 -6.80
C GLN A 28 9.70 0.77 -7.80
N ARG A 29 9.04 0.57 -8.96
CA ARG A 29 8.83 1.60 -9.97
C ARG A 29 7.36 1.62 -10.38
N GLN A 30 6.72 2.75 -10.17
CA GLN A 30 5.35 3.00 -10.61
C GLN A 30 5.40 4.00 -11.77
N LEU A 31 5.28 3.48 -12.98
CA LEU A 31 5.19 4.28 -14.20
C LEU A 31 3.76 4.26 -14.74
N ILE A 32 3.11 5.41 -14.71
CA ILE A 32 1.78 5.60 -15.28
C ILE A 32 1.86 6.60 -16.42
N ARG A 33 1.30 6.24 -17.56
CA ARG A 33 1.14 7.09 -18.73
C ARG A 33 -0.28 6.87 -19.25
N PRO A 34 -1.26 7.63 -18.73
CA PRO A 34 -2.68 7.38 -19.03
C PRO A 34 -3.00 7.31 -20.51
N ALA A 35 -2.41 8.19 -21.32
CA ALA A 35 -2.61 8.22 -22.77
C ALA A 35 -2.09 6.96 -23.50
N LEU A 36 -1.20 6.19 -22.88
CA LEU A 36 -0.56 5.01 -23.47
C LEU A 36 -1.02 3.69 -22.83
N GLN A 37 -1.78 3.74 -21.73
CA GLN A 37 -2.14 2.57 -20.92
C GLN A 37 -3.67 2.42 -20.83
N ARG A 38 -4.14 1.17 -20.81
CA ARG A 38 -5.56 0.85 -20.59
C ARG A 38 -5.85 0.82 -19.08
N MET A 39 -6.09 2.00 -18.51
CA MET A 39 -6.20 2.18 -17.05
C MET A 39 -7.32 1.32 -16.42
N ALA A 40 -8.49 1.24 -17.06
CA ALA A 40 -9.67 0.55 -16.51
C ALA A 40 -9.64 -0.99 -16.61
N THR A 41 -8.52 -1.62 -16.99
CA THR A 41 -8.43 -3.09 -17.06
C THR A 41 -8.13 -3.71 -15.69
N GLN A 42 -8.63 -4.92 -15.43
CA GLN A 42 -8.46 -5.65 -14.15
C GLN A 42 -6.99 -5.98 -13.78
N GLY A 43 -6.03 -5.76 -14.67
CA GLY A 43 -4.59 -5.86 -14.38
C GLY A 43 -3.88 -4.52 -14.17
N ALA A 44 -4.60 -3.40 -14.30
CA ALA A 44 -4.08 -2.05 -14.11
C ALA A 44 -4.76 -1.40 -12.89
N TRP A 45 -5.76 -0.55 -13.10
CA TRP A 45 -6.47 0.14 -12.02
C TRP A 45 -7.90 -0.34 -11.85
N GLY A 46 -8.47 -1.06 -12.82
CA GLY A 46 -9.88 -1.47 -12.79
C GLY A 46 -10.79 -0.26 -12.55
N ASP A 47 -11.70 -0.40 -11.58
CA ASP A 47 -12.62 0.66 -11.16
C ASP A 47 -12.06 1.54 -10.00
N TYR A 48 -10.80 1.32 -9.60
CA TYR A 48 -10.16 2.08 -8.53
C TYR A 48 -9.48 3.34 -9.06
N SER A 49 -9.45 4.38 -8.23
CA SER A 49 -8.86 5.69 -8.56
C SER A 49 -7.66 6.05 -7.68
N HIS A 50 -7.42 5.28 -6.63
CA HIS A 50 -6.34 5.50 -5.66
C HIS A 50 -5.49 4.24 -5.54
N LEU A 51 -4.16 4.40 -5.47
CA LEU A 51 -3.20 3.34 -5.20
C LEU A 51 -2.34 3.75 -4.00
N GLY A 52 -2.04 2.80 -3.13
CA GLY A 52 -1.12 3.00 -2.02
C GLY A 52 -0.21 1.80 -1.81
N SER A 53 1.02 2.10 -1.39
CA SER A 53 1.99 1.09 -0.99
C SER A 53 2.51 1.41 0.41
N PHE A 54 2.55 0.41 1.28
CA PHE A 54 3.25 0.48 2.57
C PHE A 54 4.38 -0.55 2.54
N VAL A 55 5.59 -0.13 2.90
CA VAL A 55 6.75 -1.01 2.99
C VAL A 55 7.44 -0.81 4.32
N VAL A 56 7.87 -1.91 4.94
CA VAL A 56 8.68 -1.90 6.15
C VAL A 56 9.89 -2.78 5.95
N PHE A 57 11.05 -2.31 6.40
CA PHE A 57 12.31 -3.04 6.35
C PHE A 57 12.91 -3.16 7.75
N SER A 58 13.23 -4.39 8.13
CA SER A 58 13.86 -4.75 9.41
C SER A 58 14.34 -6.20 9.31
N ASP A 59 15.48 -6.50 9.92
CA ASP A 59 15.93 -7.87 10.17
C ASP A 59 14.95 -8.69 11.02
N ARG A 60 14.04 -8.00 11.75
CA ARG A 60 12.95 -8.59 12.53
C ARG A 60 11.66 -8.87 11.73
N VAL A 61 11.63 -8.57 10.42
CA VAL A 61 10.48 -8.97 9.58
C VAL A 61 10.46 -10.49 9.43
N THR A 62 9.33 -11.10 9.78
CA THR A 62 9.14 -12.56 9.77
C THR A 62 7.85 -12.97 9.06
N PRO A 63 7.69 -14.25 8.68
CA PRO A 63 6.39 -14.76 8.23
C PRO A 63 5.25 -14.52 9.24
N GLY A 64 5.55 -14.54 10.55
CA GLY A 64 4.56 -14.22 11.58
C GLY A 64 4.04 -12.79 11.50
N LEU A 65 4.89 -11.82 11.15
CA LEU A 65 4.44 -10.45 10.90
C LEU A 65 3.55 -10.38 9.66
N LEU A 66 3.85 -11.15 8.60
CA LEU A 66 3.01 -11.19 7.40
C LEU A 66 1.60 -11.67 7.72
N GLU A 67 1.45 -12.73 8.52
CA GLU A 67 0.14 -13.24 8.92
C GLU A 67 -0.65 -12.23 9.78
N ILE A 68 0.03 -11.50 10.67
CA ILE A 68 -0.59 -10.41 11.43
C ILE A 68 -1.12 -9.32 10.48
N VAL A 69 -0.33 -8.92 9.48
CA VAL A 69 -0.74 -7.91 8.50
C VAL A 69 -1.89 -8.41 7.63
N ARG A 70 -1.86 -9.67 7.17
CA ARG A 70 -2.95 -10.28 6.38
C ARG A 70 -4.26 -10.28 7.18
N LYS A 71 -4.20 -10.70 8.44
CA LYS A 71 -5.35 -10.65 9.33
C LYS A 71 -5.88 -9.22 9.51
N ALA A 72 -5.00 -8.24 9.68
CA ALA A 72 -5.42 -6.84 9.77
C ALA A 72 -6.11 -6.35 8.48
N LEU A 73 -5.69 -6.82 7.30
CA LEU A 73 -6.35 -6.53 6.03
C LEU A 73 -7.72 -7.23 5.89
N GLU A 74 -7.83 -8.47 6.37
CA GLU A 74 -9.09 -9.25 6.36
C GLU A 74 -10.15 -8.67 7.30
N GLU A 75 -9.74 -8.02 8.39
CA GLU A 75 -10.63 -7.40 9.37
C GLU A 75 -11.12 -6.00 8.95
N LEU A 76 -10.67 -5.48 7.80
CA LEU A 76 -11.09 -4.16 7.31
C LEU A 76 -12.58 -4.16 6.91
N PRO A 77 -13.34 -3.11 7.26
CA PRO A 77 -14.79 -3.05 7.02
C PRO A 77 -15.13 -2.57 5.59
N PHE A 78 -14.33 -2.92 4.59
CA PHE A 78 -14.49 -2.45 3.21
C PHE A 78 -14.89 -3.59 2.28
N ALA A 79 -15.90 -3.34 1.44
CA ALA A 79 -16.28 -4.29 0.40
C ALA A 79 -15.21 -4.33 -0.71
N GLN A 80 -15.21 -5.41 -1.51
CA GLN A 80 -14.23 -5.60 -2.58
C GLN A 80 -14.28 -4.47 -3.62
N GLU A 81 -15.45 -3.89 -3.87
CA GLU A 81 -15.65 -2.73 -4.76
C GLU A 81 -15.02 -1.45 -4.21
N GLN A 82 -14.77 -1.38 -2.90
CA GLN A 82 -14.17 -0.22 -2.24
C GLN A 82 -12.66 -0.36 -2.09
N LEU A 83 -12.17 -1.59 -1.87
CA LEU A 83 -10.78 -1.89 -1.58
C LEU A 83 -10.38 -3.26 -2.14
N ILE A 84 -9.23 -3.30 -2.78
CA ILE A 84 -8.43 -4.51 -2.95
C ILE A 84 -7.06 -4.27 -2.32
N ALA A 85 -6.60 -5.19 -1.49
CA ALA A 85 -5.30 -5.07 -0.83
C ALA A 85 -4.63 -6.45 -0.71
N GLY A 86 -3.30 -6.44 -0.66
CA GLY A 86 -2.50 -7.65 -0.48
C GLY A 86 -1.18 -7.35 0.18
N ALA A 87 -0.64 -8.36 0.88
CA ALA A 87 0.63 -8.29 1.57
C ALA A 87 1.56 -9.44 1.16
N ALA A 88 2.85 -9.15 1.08
CA ALA A 88 3.89 -10.13 0.77
C ALA A 88 5.20 -9.80 1.49
N LEU A 89 6.01 -10.83 1.76
CA LEU A 89 7.41 -10.63 2.08
C LEU A 89 8.16 -10.19 0.82
N THR A 90 9.05 -9.23 0.99
CA THR A 90 10.07 -8.92 -0.01
C THR A 90 11.15 -9.99 0.01
N TRP A 91 12.03 -9.99 -0.99
CA TRP A 91 13.08 -11.01 -1.07
C TRP A 91 14.05 -10.98 0.13
N ARG A 92 14.24 -9.82 0.79
CA ARG A 92 15.09 -9.69 1.97
C ARG A 92 14.66 -8.58 2.93
N HIS A 93 14.59 -8.92 4.22
CA HIS A 93 14.37 -8.02 5.36
C HIS A 93 13.13 -7.12 5.27
N GLY A 94 12.15 -7.41 4.43
CA GLY A 94 11.05 -6.49 4.21
C GLY A 94 9.69 -7.15 3.99
N LEU A 95 8.66 -6.37 4.26
CA LEU A 95 7.27 -6.68 3.98
C LEU A 95 6.67 -5.51 3.19
N SER A 96 5.86 -5.84 2.18
CA SER A 96 5.14 -4.87 1.36
C SER A 96 3.64 -5.12 1.41
N VAL A 97 2.86 -4.05 1.53
CA VAL A 97 1.42 -4.02 1.31
C VAL A 97 1.15 -3.13 0.09
N SER A 98 0.31 -3.61 -0.83
CA SER A 98 -0.22 -2.83 -1.94
C SER A 98 -1.74 -2.81 -1.85
N ALA A 99 -2.34 -1.65 -2.10
CA ALA A 99 -3.78 -1.47 -2.04
C ALA A 99 -4.29 -0.52 -3.13
N SER A 100 -5.44 -0.84 -3.71
CA SER A 100 -6.19 0.04 -4.61
C SER A 100 -7.57 0.31 -4.03
N ALA A 101 -8.02 1.57 -4.10
CA ALA A 101 -9.28 1.99 -3.50
C ALA A 101 -10.04 2.98 -4.39
N SER A 102 -11.36 3.04 -4.19
CA SER A 102 -12.24 4.00 -4.88
C SER A 102 -12.25 5.39 -4.22
N ALA A 103 -11.70 5.51 -3.01
CA ALA A 103 -11.56 6.77 -2.29
C ALA A 103 -10.27 6.85 -1.47
N ALA A 104 -9.69 8.05 -1.37
CA ALA A 104 -8.46 8.30 -0.62
C ALA A 104 -8.55 7.89 0.86
N TRP A 105 -9.68 8.18 1.52
CA TRP A 105 -9.84 7.89 2.95
C TRP A 105 -9.86 6.39 3.25
N VAL A 106 -10.37 5.56 2.33
CA VAL A 106 -10.33 4.09 2.44
C VAL A 106 -8.89 3.61 2.42
N LEU A 107 -8.10 4.11 1.48
CA LEU A 107 -6.67 3.78 1.37
C LEU A 107 -5.90 4.25 2.61
N GLN A 108 -6.17 5.46 3.06
CA GLN A 108 -5.52 6.06 4.22
C GLN A 108 -5.83 5.28 5.51
N GLN A 109 -7.10 4.93 5.74
CA GLN A 109 -7.49 4.08 6.88
C GLN A 109 -6.81 2.70 6.80
N THR A 110 -6.82 2.07 5.62
CA THR A 110 -6.17 0.78 5.36
C THR A 110 -4.68 0.81 5.73
N LEU A 111 -3.93 1.79 5.21
CA LEU A 111 -2.49 1.88 5.48
C LEU A 111 -2.21 2.26 6.94
N TRP A 112 -3.12 2.95 7.62
CA TRP A 112 -3.00 3.23 9.05
C TRP A 112 -3.19 1.99 9.91
N ASP A 113 -4.18 1.15 9.60
CA ASP A 113 -4.43 -0.08 10.35
C ASP A 113 -3.28 -1.09 10.15
N VAL A 114 -2.74 -1.17 8.92
CA VAL A 114 -1.48 -1.88 8.64
C VAL A 114 -0.32 -1.34 9.48
N TRP A 115 -0.13 -0.01 9.49
CA TRP A 115 0.92 0.60 10.29
C TRP A 115 0.74 0.33 11.78
N ALA A 116 -0.48 0.40 12.30
CA ALA A 116 -0.80 0.12 13.70
C ALA A 116 -0.39 -1.32 14.08
N ALA A 117 -0.75 -2.30 13.26
CA ALA A 117 -0.38 -3.70 13.46
C ALA A 117 1.15 -3.89 13.41
N VAL A 118 1.81 -3.37 12.36
CA VAL A 118 3.27 -3.46 12.20
C VAL A 118 4.00 -2.78 13.37
N ARG A 119 3.56 -1.60 13.78
CA ARG A 119 4.17 -0.81 14.86
C ARG A 119 4.05 -1.51 16.20
N GLN A 120 2.90 -2.11 16.48
CA GLN A 120 2.71 -2.89 17.70
C GLN A 120 3.62 -4.11 17.73
N THR A 121 3.66 -4.87 16.62
CA THR A 121 4.43 -6.12 16.57
C THR A 121 5.94 -5.90 16.50
N LEU A 122 6.43 -5.01 15.63
CA LEU A 122 7.86 -4.79 15.44
C LEU A 122 8.48 -3.91 16.53
N LEU A 123 7.75 -2.91 17.02
CA LEU A 123 8.30 -1.93 17.95
C LEU A 123 7.79 -2.10 19.39
N GLY A 124 6.77 -2.95 19.63
CA GLY A 124 6.15 -3.08 20.95
C GLY A 124 5.38 -1.82 21.36
N LEU A 125 5.07 -0.92 20.42
CA LEU A 125 4.47 0.38 20.72
C LEU A 125 2.99 0.41 20.32
N ARG A 126 2.13 0.85 21.24
CA ARG A 126 0.67 1.04 21.01
C ARG A 126 0.40 1.93 19.80
N PRO A 127 -0.63 1.69 18.97
CA PRO A 127 -0.95 2.50 17.79
C PRO A 127 -0.84 4.00 18.04
N SER A 128 -0.16 4.72 17.15
CA SER A 128 0.01 6.18 17.29
C SER A 128 -1.33 6.88 17.08
N GLN A 129 -1.72 7.75 18.02
CA GLN A 129 -2.86 8.66 17.86
C GLN A 129 -2.50 9.79 16.88
N ALA A 130 -2.29 9.48 15.61
CA ALA A 130 -2.35 10.51 14.57
C ALA A 130 -3.84 10.76 14.31
N SER A 131 -4.30 12.00 14.47
CA SER A 131 -5.72 12.37 14.32
C SER A 131 -6.29 11.78 13.04
N ARG A 132 -7.40 11.03 13.16
CA ARG A 132 -8.24 10.65 12.02
C ARG A 132 -8.67 11.96 11.36
N ILE A 133 -8.07 12.29 10.22
CA ILE A 133 -8.48 13.46 9.45
C ILE A 133 -9.79 13.05 8.79
N GLY A 134 -10.89 13.50 9.37
CA GLY A 134 -12.24 13.37 8.82
C GLY A 134 -12.47 14.34 7.68
#